data_AF-A0A533XDD7-F1
#
_entry.id   AF-A0A533XDD7-F1
#
_cell.length_a   1.000
_cell.length_b   1.000
_cell.length_c   1.000
_cell.angle_alpha   90.00
_cell.angle_beta   90.00
_cell.angle_gamma   90.00
#
_symmetry.space_group_name_H-M   'P 1'
#
loop_
_entity.id
_entity.type
_entity.pdbx_description
1 polymer ?
#
loop_
_entity_poly.entity_id
_entity_poly.type
_entity_poly.pdbx_seq_one_letter_code
_entity_poly.pdbx_strand_id
1 'polypeptide(L)'
;MFDAALKEVIKRKSVRTLGKYHKQLAERYSKEYFHAYWELILPYADKGMGRDHYSEVASHLRKMKAIKGFEREFAEYLRMLRERFARRRAFLDEMKRL
;
A
#
# COMPACT_ATOMS: atom_id res chain seq x y z
N MET A 1 0.45 25.03 -9.68
CA MET A 1 -0.59 24.50 -8.76
C MET A 1 -0.73 22.98 -8.90
N PHE A 2 0.27 22.18 -8.50
CA PHE A 2 0.19 20.71 -8.51
C PHE A 2 -0.36 20.12 -7.20
N ASP A 3 -0.28 20.87 -6.10
CA ASP A 3 -0.65 20.38 -4.76
C ASP A 3 -2.16 20.14 -4.59
N ALA A 4 -3.03 20.89 -5.26
CA ALA A 4 -4.48 20.72 -5.13
C ALA A 4 -4.99 19.45 -5.83
N ALA A 5 -4.51 19.19 -7.06
CA ALA A 5 -4.84 17.97 -7.79
C ALA A 5 -4.23 16.72 -7.11
N LEU A 6 -3.02 16.85 -6.55
CA LEU A 6 -2.39 15.81 -5.75
C LEU A 6 -3.18 15.52 -4.46
N LYS A 7 -3.57 16.57 -3.71
CA LYS A 7 -4.47 16.43 -2.57
C LYS A 7 -5.75 15.71 -2.97
N GLU A 8 -6.31 16.02 -4.13
CA GLU A 8 -7.54 15.35 -4.59
C GLU A 8 -7.31 13.89 -5.02
N VAL A 9 -6.14 13.56 -5.57
CA VAL A 9 -5.73 12.18 -5.85
C VAL A 9 -5.54 11.37 -4.58
N ILE A 10 -4.88 11.95 -3.57
CA ILE A 10 -4.72 11.33 -2.23
C ILE A 10 -6.09 11.21 -1.55
N LYS A 11 -6.94 12.23 -1.65
CA LYS A 11 -8.30 12.29 -1.08
C LYS A 11 -9.30 11.35 -1.78
N ARG A 12 -9.08 11.00 -3.05
CA ARG A 12 -9.83 9.93 -3.75
C ARG A 12 -9.62 8.55 -3.10
N LYS A 13 -8.61 8.39 -2.22
CA LYS A 13 -8.47 7.24 -1.33
C LYS A 13 -8.54 5.88 -2.05
N SER A 14 -7.87 5.77 -3.21
CA SER A 14 -7.77 4.52 -3.96
C SER A 14 -6.33 4.07 -4.09
N VAL A 15 -6.06 2.85 -3.61
CA VAL A 15 -4.74 2.22 -3.70
C VAL A 15 -4.29 2.03 -5.15
N ARG A 16 -5.23 1.79 -6.07
CA ARG A 16 -4.95 1.70 -7.52
C ARG A 16 -4.44 3.02 -8.07
N THR A 17 -5.02 4.15 -7.65
CA THR A 17 -4.59 5.49 -8.06
C THR A 17 -3.19 5.79 -7.54
N LEU A 18 -2.87 5.45 -6.29
CA LEU A 18 -1.49 5.52 -5.78
C LEU A 18 -0.54 4.60 -6.59
N GLY A 19 -1.01 3.44 -7.01
CA GLY A 19 -0.24 2.56 -7.89
C GLY A 19 0.17 3.23 -9.21
N LYS A 20 -0.70 4.07 -9.78
CA LYS A 20 -0.52 4.73 -11.08
C LYS A 20 0.50 5.87 -11.05
N TYR A 21 0.53 6.65 -9.97
CA TYR A 21 1.35 7.86 -9.85
C TYR A 21 2.65 7.68 -9.05
N HIS A 22 3.02 6.42 -8.75
CA HIS A 22 4.13 6.13 -7.84
C HIS A 22 5.45 6.79 -8.27
N LYS A 23 5.82 6.73 -9.55
CA LYS A 23 7.06 7.34 -10.06
C LYS A 23 7.13 8.86 -9.85
N GLN A 24 6.00 9.57 -9.96
CA GLN A 24 6.01 11.04 -9.83
C GLN A 24 5.93 11.51 -8.37
N LEU A 25 5.32 10.71 -7.49
CA LEU A 25 4.93 11.17 -6.16
C LEU A 25 5.80 10.59 -5.03
N ALA A 26 6.34 9.39 -5.20
CA ALA A 26 7.11 8.73 -4.14
C ALA A 26 8.40 9.49 -3.77
N GLU A 27 9.05 10.12 -4.74
CA GLU A 27 10.27 10.89 -4.50
C GLU A 27 9.98 12.28 -3.92
N ARG A 28 8.93 12.94 -4.41
CA ARG A 28 8.62 14.33 -4.07
C ARG A 28 7.80 14.50 -2.79
N TYR A 29 6.98 13.50 -2.45
CA TYR A 29 6.04 13.53 -1.32
C TYR A 29 6.11 12.20 -0.54
N SER A 30 7.32 11.71 -0.30
CA SER A 30 7.57 10.36 0.23
C SER A 30 6.75 10.04 1.48
N LYS A 31 6.70 10.98 2.44
CA LYS A 31 5.97 10.83 3.70
C LYS A 31 4.46 10.74 3.50
N GLU A 32 3.85 11.72 2.85
CA GLU A 32 2.41 11.74 2.59
C GLU A 32 1.98 10.54 1.76
N TYR A 33 2.83 10.14 0.81
CA TYR A 33 2.56 9.01 -0.06
C TYR A 33 2.63 7.67 0.66
N PHE A 34 3.60 7.50 1.56
CA PHE A 34 3.71 6.34 2.42
C PHE A 34 2.48 6.21 3.34
N HIS A 35 2.08 7.29 3.99
CA HIS A 35 0.89 7.30 4.85
C HIS A 35 -0.40 7.04 4.05
N ALA A 36 -0.51 7.56 2.83
CA ALA A 36 -1.65 7.26 1.97
C ALA A 36 -1.73 5.76 1.62
N TYR A 37 -0.60 5.10 1.36
CA TYR A 37 -0.59 3.64 1.18
C TYR A 37 -1.03 2.91 2.46
N TRP A 38 -0.50 3.31 3.61
CA TRP A 38 -0.85 2.73 4.91
C TRP A 38 -2.35 2.76 5.18
N GLU A 39 -2.99 3.92 4.96
CA GLU A 39 -4.41 4.10 5.22
C GLU A 39 -5.30 3.29 4.26
N LEU A 40 -4.84 3.05 3.03
CA LEU A 40 -5.68 2.49 1.96
C LEU A 40 -5.48 1.01 1.72
N ILE A 41 -4.29 0.47 1.97
CA ILE A 41 -4.01 -0.96 1.75
C ILE A 41 -4.87 -1.83 2.68
N LEU A 42 -5.00 -1.44 3.96
CA LEU A 42 -5.76 -2.19 4.95
C LEU A 42 -7.25 -2.39 4.56
N PRO A 43 -8.04 -1.32 4.31
CA PRO A 43 -9.42 -1.49 3.89
C PRO A 43 -9.53 -2.13 2.50
N TYR A 44 -8.54 -1.96 1.62
CA TYR A 44 -8.52 -2.66 0.33
C TYR A 44 -8.35 -4.18 0.51
N ALA A 45 -7.41 -4.60 1.35
CA ALA A 45 -7.14 -6.00 1.66
C ALA A 45 -8.34 -6.69 2.34
N ASP A 46 -9.09 -5.96 3.19
CA ASP A 46 -10.29 -6.48 3.85
C ASP A 46 -11.44 -6.76 2.86
N LYS A 47 -11.63 -5.88 1.87
CA LYS A 47 -12.80 -5.88 0.96
C LYS A 47 -12.85 -7.04 -0.02
N GLY A 48 -11.72 -7.67 -0.29
CA GLY A 48 -11.63 -8.74 -1.29
C GLY A 48 -11.08 -10.02 -0.69
N MET A 49 -11.38 -11.12 -1.38
CA MET A 49 -10.84 -12.44 -1.10
C MET A 49 -10.37 -13.07 -2.41
N GLY A 50 -9.48 -14.06 -2.30
CA GLY A 50 -8.92 -14.75 -3.46
C GLY A 50 -7.50 -14.32 -3.79
N ARG A 51 -6.81 -15.17 -4.55
CA ARG A 51 -5.37 -15.01 -4.84
C ARG A 51 -5.09 -13.77 -5.69
N ASP A 52 -5.93 -13.47 -6.67
CA ASP A 52 -5.75 -12.30 -7.54
C ASP A 52 -5.81 -11.00 -6.73
N HIS A 53 -6.80 -10.87 -5.85
CA HIS A 53 -6.94 -9.72 -4.95
C HIS A 53 -5.72 -9.56 -4.04
N TYR A 54 -5.24 -10.65 -3.42
CA TYR A 54 -4.06 -10.60 -2.56
C TYR A 54 -2.76 -10.34 -3.34
N SER A 55 -2.68 -10.76 -4.60
CA SER A 55 -1.56 -10.45 -5.48
C SER A 55 -1.50 -8.95 -5.79
N GLU A 56 -2.65 -8.32 -6.02
CA GLU A 56 -2.72 -6.86 -6.15
C GLU A 56 -2.33 -6.13 -4.86
N VAL A 57 -2.78 -6.60 -3.69
CA VAL A 57 -2.34 -6.06 -2.41
C VAL A 57 -0.81 -6.15 -2.27
N ALA A 58 -0.21 -7.30 -2.60
CA ALA A 58 1.24 -7.46 -2.58
C ALA A 58 1.94 -6.51 -3.56
N SER A 59 1.39 -6.33 -4.77
CA SER A 59 1.91 -5.34 -5.74
C SER A 59 1.93 -3.92 -5.17
N HIS A 60 0.89 -3.50 -4.44
CA HIS A 60 0.86 -2.21 -3.76
C HIS A 60 1.86 -2.13 -2.59
N LEU A 61 2.02 -3.20 -1.81
CA LEU A 61 3.01 -3.26 -0.74
C LEU A 61 4.45 -3.16 -1.26
N ARG A 62 4.77 -3.77 -2.42
CA ARG A 62 6.10 -3.59 -3.06
C ARG A 62 6.36 -2.12 -3.43
N LYS A 63 5.34 -1.42 -3.90
CA LYS A 63 5.44 0.03 -4.19
C LYS A 63 5.62 0.83 -2.91
N MET A 64 4.88 0.52 -1.85
CA MET A 64 5.06 1.16 -0.54
C MET A 64 6.48 0.93 0.02
N LYS A 65 7.00 -0.30 -0.08
CA LYS A 65 8.38 -0.67 0.32
C LYS A 65 9.46 0.10 -0.44
N ALA A 66 9.19 0.48 -1.68
CA ALA A 66 10.15 1.22 -2.51
C ALA A 66 10.29 2.71 -2.12
N ILE A 67 9.43 3.21 -1.23
CA ILE A 67 9.54 4.58 -0.69
C ILE A 67 10.64 4.57 0.39
N LYS A 68 11.76 5.25 0.11
CA LYS A 68 12.95 5.27 0.98
C LYS A 68 12.69 5.99 2.31
N GLY A 69 13.32 5.52 3.38
CA GLY A 69 13.31 6.18 4.70
C GLY A 69 12.13 5.78 5.59
N PHE A 70 11.39 4.73 5.24
CA PHE A 70 10.25 4.19 5.99
C PHE A 70 10.36 2.67 6.20
N GLU A 71 11.57 2.13 6.18
CA GLU A 71 11.83 0.69 6.23
C GLU A 71 11.28 0.07 7.52
N ARG A 72 11.43 0.79 8.65
CA ARG A 72 10.94 0.34 9.96
C ARG A 72 9.41 0.38 10.00
N GLU A 73 8.80 1.48 9.60
CA GLU A 73 7.36 1.67 9.55
C GLU A 73 6.73 0.62 8.63
N PHE A 74 7.34 0.36 7.48
CA PHE A 74 6.88 -0.68 6.55
C PHE A 74 6.90 -2.07 7.20
N ALA A 75 7.97 -2.41 7.92
CA ALA A 75 8.08 -3.68 8.63
C ALA A 75 7.00 -3.83 9.72
N GLU A 76 6.74 -2.76 10.47
CA GLU A 76 5.67 -2.71 11.48
C GLU A 76 4.29 -2.90 10.83
N TYR A 77 4.03 -2.22 9.71
CA TYR A 77 2.79 -2.38 8.95
C TYR A 77 2.59 -3.79 8.42
N LEU A 78 3.63 -4.37 7.84
CA LEU A 78 3.58 -5.72 7.28
C LEU A 78 3.32 -6.76 8.37
N ARG A 79 3.90 -6.58 9.57
CA ARG A 79 3.61 -7.43 10.73
C ARG A 79 2.13 -7.32 11.13
N MET A 80 1.61 -6.10 11.28
CA MET A 80 0.19 -5.87 11.59
C MET A 80 -0.75 -6.52 10.57
N LEU A 81 -0.45 -6.40 9.27
CA LEU A 81 -1.23 -7.05 8.21
C LEU A 81 -1.20 -8.59 8.33
N ARG A 82 -0.02 -9.18 8.57
CA ARG A 82 0.11 -10.64 8.74
C ARG A 82 -0.68 -11.15 9.95
N GLU A 83 -0.69 -10.40 11.05
CA GLU A 83 -1.47 -10.72 12.24
C GLU A 83 -2.97 -10.62 11.97
N ARG A 84 -3.44 -9.51 11.38
CA ARG A 84 -4.87 -9.31 11.04
C ARG A 84 -5.40 -10.39 10.09
N PHE A 85 -4.58 -10.80 9.13
CA PHE A 85 -4.95 -11.75 8.09
C PHE A 85 -4.36 -13.16 8.31
N ALA A 86 -4.01 -13.51 9.55
CA ALA A 86 -3.35 -14.78 9.89
C ALA A 86 -4.13 -16.04 9.45
N ARG A 87 -5.46 -15.94 9.34
CA ARG A 87 -6.32 -17.05 8.89
C ARG A 87 -6.45 -17.15 7.36
N ARG A 88 -5.95 -16.17 6.60
CA ARG A 88 -6.05 -16.11 5.14
C ARG A 88 -4.75 -16.65 4.51
N ARG A 89 -4.66 -17.97 4.31
CA ARG A 89 -3.45 -18.64 3.78
C ARG A 89 -2.93 -18.03 2.49
N ALA A 90 -3.82 -17.80 1.51
CA ALA A 90 -3.44 -17.20 0.23
C ALA A 90 -2.85 -15.79 0.38
N PHE A 91 -3.33 -15.00 1.35
CA PHE A 91 -2.75 -13.70 1.65
C PHE A 91 -1.33 -13.85 2.19
N LEU A 92 -1.14 -14.70 3.20
CA LEU A 92 0.17 -14.96 3.79
C LEU A 92 1.18 -15.46 2.75
N ASP A 93 0.76 -16.29 1.80
CA ASP A 93 1.62 -16.77 0.73
C ASP A 93 2.09 -15.65 -0.21
N GLU A 94 1.20 -14.71 -0.56
CA GLU A 94 1.61 -13.52 -1.33
C GLU A 94 2.54 -12.62 -0.50
N MET A 95 2.32 -12.48 0.81
CA MET A 95 3.17 -11.67 1.70
C MET A 95 4.57 -12.26 1.94
N LYS A 96 4.80 -13.55 1.68
CA LYS A 96 6.14 -14.16 1.72
C LYS A 96 7.02 -13.76 0.53
N ARG A 97 6.40 -13.24 -0.55
CA ARG A 97 7.05 -12.83 -1.80
C ARG A 97 7.34 -11.32 -1.87
N LEU A 98 7.42 -10.66 -0.71
CA LEU A 98 7.63 -9.21 -0.55
C LEU A 98 9.05 -8.86 -0.14
#